data_AF-A0AAC8T7W6-F1
#
_entry.id   AF-A0AAC8T7W6-F1
#
_cell.length_a   1.000
_cell.length_b   1.000
_cell.length_c   1.000
_cell.angle_alpha   90.00
_cell.angle_beta   90.00
_cell.angle_gamma   90.00
#
_symmetry.space_group_name_H-M   'P 1'
#
loop_
_entity.id
_entity.type
_entity.pdbx_description
1 polymer ?
#
loop_
_entity_poly.entity_id
_entity_poly.type
_entity_poly.pdbx_seq_one_letter_code
_entity_poly.pdbx_strand_id
1 'polypeptide(L)'
;MLTDEFKQATHAKITYRFGRKQPLSFEPTKVELSGFFLTGRQYEGVLGEHGYDTLYRLFENPGNKSRIEIIETKILENSPVVMYHELMNKTIAGTPVLYEHLTDKKAVNYQKARFVHEDRLYVINAKGLSQVEFESLLKTIIQ
;
A
#
# COMPACT_ATOMS: atom_id res chain seq x y z
N MET A 1 16.18 -4.12 -0.68
CA MET A 1 16.41 -4.21 -2.15
C MET A 1 15.04 -4.08 -2.81
N LEU A 2 14.73 -2.93 -3.43
CA LEU A 2 13.39 -2.63 -4.00
C LEU A 2 12.96 -3.57 -5.14
N THR A 3 13.85 -4.43 -5.63
CA THR A 3 13.54 -5.46 -6.64
C THR A 3 12.78 -6.66 -6.09
N ASP A 4 12.73 -6.84 -4.76
CA ASP A 4 12.13 -7.99 -4.10
C ASP A 4 10.68 -7.76 -3.64
N GLU A 5 10.11 -6.57 -3.84
CA GLU A 5 8.92 -6.12 -3.13
C GLU A 5 7.58 -6.69 -3.67
N PHE A 6 7.57 -7.32 -4.85
CA PHE A 6 6.37 -7.96 -5.41
C PHE A 6 6.17 -9.43 -5.00
N LYS A 7 6.74 -9.87 -3.87
CA LYS A 7 6.67 -11.29 -3.43
C LYS A 7 5.24 -11.75 -3.10
N GLN A 8 4.34 -10.86 -2.68
CA GLN A 8 2.96 -11.21 -2.30
C GLN A 8 1.96 -11.20 -3.47
N ALA A 9 2.32 -10.64 -4.64
CA ALA A 9 1.39 -10.41 -5.74
C ALA A 9 0.72 -11.69 -6.27
N THR A 10 1.46 -12.81 -6.35
CA THR A 10 0.93 -14.08 -6.83
C THR A 10 -0.13 -14.65 -5.87
N HIS A 11 0.15 -14.65 -4.56
CA HIS A 11 -0.76 -15.18 -3.57
C HIS A 11 -2.02 -14.30 -3.46
N ALA A 12 -1.85 -12.98 -3.43
CA ALA A 12 -2.97 -12.04 -3.42
C ALA A 12 -3.88 -12.16 -4.65
N LYS A 13 -3.33 -12.43 -5.85
CA LYS A 13 -4.14 -12.71 -7.05
C LYS A 13 -4.98 -13.98 -6.91
N ILE A 14 -4.42 -15.04 -6.32
CA ILE A 14 -5.15 -16.29 -6.08
C ILE A 14 -6.27 -16.06 -5.06
N THR A 15 -5.95 -15.43 -3.92
CA THR A 15 -6.94 -15.10 -2.88
C THR A 15 -8.03 -14.16 -3.39
N TYR A 16 -7.72 -13.24 -4.30
CA TYR A 16 -8.75 -12.39 -4.92
C TYR A 16 -9.68 -13.16 -5.86
N ARG A 17 -9.11 -14.03 -6.70
CA ARG A 17 -9.87 -14.78 -7.71
C ARG A 17 -10.71 -15.91 -7.12
N PHE A 18 -10.17 -16.59 -6.11
CA PHE A 18 -10.75 -17.84 -5.60
C PHE A 18 -11.07 -17.78 -4.11
N GLY A 19 -10.52 -16.81 -3.37
CA GLY A 19 -10.77 -16.64 -1.94
C GLY A 19 -12.04 -15.84 -1.66
N ARG A 20 -12.73 -16.21 -0.58
CA ARG A 20 -13.84 -15.40 -0.05
C ARG A 20 -13.29 -14.14 0.61
N LYS A 21 -14.07 -13.05 0.58
CA LYS A 21 -13.78 -11.88 1.41
C LYS A 21 -13.75 -12.33 2.87
N GLN A 22 -12.68 -11.96 3.57
CA GLN A 22 -12.53 -12.20 5.00
C GLN A 22 -12.92 -10.95 5.77
N PRO A 23 -13.42 -11.08 7.01
CA PRO A 23 -13.70 -9.93 7.86
C PRO A 23 -12.40 -9.17 8.20
N LEU A 24 -12.51 -7.86 8.29
CA LEU A 24 -11.45 -6.95 8.73
C LEU A 24 -11.91 -6.22 9.98
N SER A 25 -10.98 -5.98 10.89
CA SER A 25 -11.23 -5.24 12.14
C SER A 25 -11.33 -3.72 11.95
N PHE A 26 -11.35 -3.26 10.70
CA PHE A 26 -11.43 -1.87 10.26
C PHE A 26 -12.13 -1.76 8.91
N GLU A 27 -12.66 -0.59 8.60
CA GLU A 27 -13.13 -0.27 7.24
C GLU A 27 -11.95 0.12 6.34
N PRO A 28 -11.70 -0.58 5.23
CA PRO A 28 -10.59 -0.25 4.34
C PRO A 28 -10.76 1.12 3.70
N THR A 29 -9.65 1.85 3.55
CA THR A 29 -9.65 3.11 2.81
C THR A 29 -10.18 2.89 1.40
N LYS A 30 -11.20 3.66 1.01
CA LYS A 30 -11.73 3.65 -0.35
C LYS A 30 -10.76 4.40 -1.24
N VAL A 31 -10.23 3.71 -2.25
CA VAL A 31 -9.28 4.29 -3.19
C VAL A 31 -9.80 4.03 -4.61
N GLU A 32 -10.09 5.11 -5.33
CA GLU A 32 -10.46 5.06 -6.74
C GLU A 32 -9.26 5.45 -7.59
N LEU A 33 -8.79 4.52 -8.42
CA LEU A 33 -7.57 4.68 -9.20
C LEU A 33 -7.89 4.60 -10.69
N SER A 34 -7.86 5.76 -11.36
CA SER A 34 -8.17 5.83 -12.79
C SER A 34 -7.21 4.95 -13.61
N GLY A 35 -7.77 4.06 -14.43
CA GLY A 35 -7.01 3.14 -15.27
C GLY A 35 -6.39 1.95 -14.55
N PHE A 36 -6.56 1.82 -13.23
CA PHE A 36 -6.11 0.68 -12.44
C PHE A 36 -7.29 -0.17 -11.97
N PHE A 37 -7.08 -1.48 -11.93
CA PHE A 37 -8.09 -2.43 -11.49
C PHE A 37 -7.55 -3.24 -10.32
N LEU A 38 -8.39 -3.51 -9.31
CA LEU A 38 -8.05 -4.42 -8.22
C LEU A 38 -7.91 -5.85 -8.80
N THR A 39 -6.71 -6.41 -8.77
CA THR A 39 -6.41 -7.75 -9.29
C THR A 39 -5.92 -8.72 -8.22
N GLY A 40 -5.52 -8.22 -7.06
CA GLY A 40 -5.11 -9.04 -5.91
C GLY A 40 -5.57 -8.47 -4.59
N ARG A 41 -5.82 -9.34 -3.62
CA ARG A 41 -6.22 -8.99 -2.26
C ARG A 41 -5.81 -10.10 -1.32
N GLN A 42 -5.19 -9.75 -0.20
CA GLN A 42 -4.80 -10.69 0.84
C GLN A 42 -5.05 -10.08 2.21
N TYR A 43 -5.42 -10.93 3.17
CA TYR A 43 -5.70 -10.56 4.55
C TYR A 43 -4.60 -11.14 5.42
N GLU A 44 -3.98 -10.32 6.26
CA GLU A 44 -2.83 -10.69 7.09
C GLU A 44 -2.99 -10.19 8.52
N GLY A 45 -2.05 -10.59 9.38
CA GLY A 45 -1.99 -10.19 10.78
C GLY A 45 -2.82 -11.06 11.71
N VAL A 46 -3.14 -10.54 12.89
CA VAL A 46 -3.84 -11.30 13.93
C VAL A 46 -5.32 -11.32 13.60
N LEU A 47 -5.89 -12.52 13.46
CA LEU A 47 -7.34 -12.69 13.40
C LEU A 47 -7.90 -12.47 14.81
N GLY A 48 -8.32 -11.24 15.10
CA GLY A 48 -9.01 -10.88 16.34
C GLY A 48 -10.51 -11.16 16.25
N GLU A 49 -11.25 -10.78 17.31
CA GLU A 49 -12.72 -10.92 17.38
C GLU A 49 -13.44 -10.23 16.20
N HIS A 50 -12.86 -9.18 15.65
CA HIS A 50 -13.43 -8.38 14.56
C HIS A 50 -12.82 -8.66 13.18
N GLY A 51 -11.93 -9.65 13.05
CA GLY A 51 -11.28 -10.00 11.78
C GLY A 51 -9.79 -9.64 11.71
N TYR A 52 -9.23 -9.71 10.51
CA TYR A 52 -7.82 -9.41 10.26
C TYR A 52 -7.51 -7.92 10.46
N ASP A 53 -6.31 -7.61 10.93
CA ASP A 53 -5.82 -6.24 11.17
C ASP A 53 -5.07 -5.64 9.96
N THR A 54 -4.73 -6.46 8.97
CA THR A 54 -3.96 -6.02 7.79
C THR A 54 -4.66 -6.44 6.50
N LEU A 55 -4.73 -5.49 5.57
CA LEU A 55 -5.23 -5.70 4.21
C LEU A 55 -4.16 -5.32 3.20
N TYR A 56 -3.75 -6.29 2.37
CA TYR A 56 -2.99 -6.06 1.15
C TYR A 56 -3.94 -5.97 -0.05
N ARG A 57 -3.75 -4.97 -0.90
CA ARG A 57 -4.45 -4.81 -2.18
C ARG A 57 -3.45 -4.57 -3.31
N LEU A 58 -3.61 -5.29 -4.40
CA LEU A 58 -2.84 -5.12 -5.63
C LEU A 58 -3.74 -4.55 -6.73
N PHE A 59 -3.31 -3.43 -7.30
CA PHE A 59 -3.93 -2.78 -8.43
C PHE A 59 -3.00 -2.82 -9.64
N GLU A 60 -3.53 -3.15 -10.82
CA GLU A 60 -2.77 -3.22 -12.06
C GLU A 60 -3.45 -2.39 -13.15
N ASN A 61 -2.64 -1.67 -13.94
CA ASN A 61 -3.08 -0.97 -15.14
C ASN A 61 -2.77 -1.83 -16.37
N PRO A 62 -3.79 -2.32 -17.10
CA PRO A 62 -3.58 -3.20 -18.25
C PRO A 62 -2.96 -2.48 -19.45
N GLY A 63 -3.15 -1.16 -19.57
CA GLY A 63 -2.66 -0.37 -20.70
C GLY A 63 -1.15 -0.14 -20.69
N ASN A 64 -0.56 0.06 -19.51
CA ASN A 64 0.86 0.38 -19.37
C ASN A 64 1.65 -0.57 -18.44
N LYS A 65 1.00 -1.61 -17.91
CA LYS A 65 1.59 -2.62 -17.00
C LYS A 65 2.10 -2.04 -15.66
N SER A 66 1.68 -0.83 -15.31
CA SER A 66 1.96 -0.24 -14.00
C SER A 66 1.23 -0.99 -12.89
N ARG A 67 1.79 -0.95 -11.68
CA ARG A 67 1.27 -1.66 -10.51
C ARG A 67 1.33 -0.79 -9.28
N ILE A 68 0.33 -0.94 -8.42
CA ILE A 68 0.25 -0.30 -7.11
C ILE A 68 -0.11 -1.37 -6.09
N GLU A 69 0.67 -1.47 -5.03
CA GLU A 69 0.39 -2.28 -3.85
C GLU A 69 0.07 -1.35 -2.69
N ILE A 70 -1.04 -1.58 -2.02
CA ILE A 70 -1.45 -0.85 -0.81
C ILE A 70 -1.56 -1.87 0.31
N ILE A 71 -0.73 -1.72 1.33
CA ILE A 71 -0.81 -2.46 2.59
C ILE A 71 -1.32 -1.47 3.64
N GLU A 72 -2.47 -1.78 4.21
CA GLU A 72 -3.15 -1.00 5.24
C GLU A 72 -3.25 -1.87 6.49
N THR A 73 -2.59 -1.44 7.57
CA THR A 73 -2.56 -2.16 8.85
C THR A 73 -3.14 -1.27 9.94
N LYS A 74 -4.14 -1.77 10.67
CA LYS A 74 -4.67 -1.13 11.87
C LYS A 74 -3.64 -1.18 12.99
N ILE A 75 -3.35 -0.03 13.61
CA ILE A 75 -2.48 0.05 14.77
C ILE A 75 -3.29 -0.34 16.01
N LEU A 76 -2.87 -1.39 16.71
CA LEU A 76 -3.51 -1.86 17.93
C LEU A 76 -2.86 -1.19 19.15
N GLU A 77 -3.65 -0.88 20.17
CA GLU A 77 -3.15 -0.23 21.41
C GLU A 77 -2.02 -1.01 22.08
N ASN A 78 -2.11 -2.35 22.04
CA ASN A 78 -1.11 -3.26 22.60
C ASN A 78 0.06 -3.57 21.66
N SER A 79 0.05 -3.02 20.44
CA SER A 79 1.09 -3.23 19.43
C SER A 79 1.38 -1.91 18.70
N PRO A 80 1.98 -0.92 19.41
CA PRO A 80 2.23 0.40 18.85
C PRO A 80 3.31 0.35 17.76
N VAL A 81 3.15 1.19 16.74
CA VAL A 81 4.15 1.39 15.69
C VAL A 81 5.05 2.55 16.07
N VAL A 82 6.37 2.30 16.16
CA VAL A 82 7.37 3.36 16.37
C VAL A 82 7.83 3.91 15.02
N MET A 83 7.69 5.23 14.85
CA MET A 83 8.11 5.96 13.67
C MET A 83 9.15 7.02 14.09
N TYR A 84 10.34 6.97 13.49
CA TYR A 84 11.40 7.94 13.76
C TYR A 84 11.25 9.13 12.82
N HIS A 85 11.04 10.32 13.37
CA HIS A 85 10.80 11.53 12.58
C HIS A 85 12.00 11.86 11.66
N GLU A 86 13.22 11.58 12.10
CA GLU A 86 14.46 11.80 11.37
C GLU A 86 14.57 10.96 10.10
N LEU A 87 13.82 9.85 10.03
CA LEU A 87 13.75 9.01 8.82
C LEU A 87 12.66 9.49 7.84
N MET A 88 11.74 10.35 8.27
CA MET A 88 10.68 10.88 7.42
C MET A 88 11.25 12.01 6.56
N ASN A 89 11.49 11.70 5.28
CA ASN A 89 12.19 12.58 4.36
C ASN A 89 11.26 13.45 3.48
N LYS A 90 9.95 13.36 3.71
CA LYS A 90 8.95 14.13 2.95
C LYS A 90 7.71 14.43 3.79
N THR A 91 6.99 15.48 3.42
CA THR A 91 5.67 15.80 3.99
C THR A 91 4.65 15.85 2.85
N ILE A 92 3.57 15.09 2.97
CA ILE A 92 2.49 15.04 1.98
C ILE A 92 1.18 15.30 2.71
N ALA A 93 0.47 16.36 2.30
CA ALA A 93 -0.79 16.78 2.94
C ALA A 93 -0.70 16.89 4.47
N GLY A 94 0.44 17.39 5.00
CA GLY A 94 0.69 17.53 6.44
C GLY A 94 1.18 16.26 7.14
N THR A 95 1.17 15.11 6.47
CA THR A 95 1.62 13.82 7.03
C THR A 95 3.12 13.60 6.72
N PRO A 96 3.96 13.29 7.72
CA PRO A 96 5.33 12.83 7.50
C PRO A 96 5.36 11.47 6.80
N VAL A 97 6.16 11.35 5.74
CA VAL A 97 6.28 10.15 4.92
C VAL A 97 7.74 9.76 4.77
N LEU A 98 8.06 8.50 5.03
CA LEU A 98 9.30 7.89 4.56
C LEU A 98 9.07 7.51 3.09
N TYR A 99 9.72 8.25 2.20
CA TYR A 99 9.55 8.15 0.76
C TYR A 99 10.84 7.63 0.10
N GLU A 100 10.72 6.57 -0.70
CA GLU A 100 11.84 5.99 -1.46
C GLU A 100 11.51 6.00 -2.95
N HIS A 101 12.50 6.29 -3.78
CA HIS A 101 12.39 6.25 -5.24
C HIS A 101 13.62 5.60 -5.86
N LEU A 102 13.39 4.75 -6.86
CA LEU A 102 14.43 4.08 -7.63
C LEU A 102 14.00 4.00 -9.09
N THR A 103 14.92 4.30 -10.01
CA THR A 103 14.75 4.00 -11.44
C THR A 103 15.67 2.85 -11.83
N ASP A 104 15.13 1.81 -12.47
CA ASP A 104 15.95 0.70 -12.93
C ASP A 104 16.68 1.00 -14.25
N LYS A 105 17.54 0.07 -14.69
CA LYS A 105 18.30 0.19 -15.94
C LYS A 105 17.43 0.29 -17.20
N LYS A 106 16.15 -0.06 -17.11
CA LYS A 106 15.16 0.03 -18.20
C LYS A 106 14.29 1.29 -18.07
N ALA A 107 14.71 2.26 -17.26
CA ALA A 107 13.98 3.49 -16.96
C ALA A 107 12.60 3.26 -16.32
N VAL A 108 12.39 2.11 -15.67
CA VAL A 108 11.15 1.86 -14.93
C VAL A 108 11.28 2.47 -13.54
N ASN A 109 10.31 3.29 -13.17
CA ASN A 109 10.24 3.92 -11.86
C ASN A 109 9.59 2.98 -10.84
N TYR A 110 10.24 2.87 -9.69
CA TYR A 110 9.76 2.24 -8.49
C TYR A 110 9.67 3.31 -7.40
N GLN A 111 8.58 3.29 -6.66
CA GLN A 111 8.32 4.24 -5.60
C GLN A 111 7.74 3.52 -4.41
N LYS A 112 8.06 4.01 -3.23
CA LYS A 112 7.56 3.47 -1.99
C LYS A 112 7.31 4.57 -0.99
N ALA A 113 6.22 4.43 -0.26
CA ALA A 113 5.85 5.32 0.82
C ALA A 113 5.47 4.51 2.05
N ARG A 114 5.97 4.93 3.21
CA ARG A 114 5.56 4.42 4.52
C ARG A 114 5.18 5.59 5.41
N PHE A 115 3.97 5.57 5.95
CA PHE A 115 3.45 6.64 6.80
C PHE A 115 2.33 6.13 7.71
N VAL A 116 2.08 6.86 8.79
CA VAL A 116 0.92 6.67 9.65
C VAL A 116 -0.08 7.78 9.35
N HIS A 117 -1.35 7.42 9.23
CA HIS A 117 -2.44 8.37 9.11
C HIS A 117 -3.63 7.84 9.91
N GLU A 118 -4.17 8.69 10.79
CA GLU A 118 -5.15 8.30 11.82
C GLU A 118 -4.64 7.10 12.67
N ASP A 119 -5.38 6.00 12.71
CA ASP A 119 -5.09 4.78 13.43
C ASP A 119 -4.43 3.70 12.55
N ARG A 120 -3.92 4.07 11.37
CA ARG A 120 -3.46 3.13 10.35
C ARG A 120 -2.03 3.39 9.90
N LEU A 121 -1.27 2.31 9.77
CA LEU A 121 0.01 2.26 9.10
C LEU A 121 -0.20 1.89 7.62
N TYR A 122 0.33 2.72 6.73
CA TYR A 122 0.33 2.47 5.30
C TYR A 122 1.75 2.12 4.82
N VAL A 123 1.84 1.09 3.98
CA VAL A 123 2.99 0.83 3.13
C VAL A 123 2.49 0.70 1.71
N ILE A 124 2.95 1.58 0.83
CA ILE A 124 2.48 1.66 -0.55
C ILE A 124 3.68 1.52 -1.46
N ASN A 125 3.63 0.55 -2.36
CA ASN A 125 4.65 0.36 -3.40
C ASN A 125 4.01 0.64 -4.76
N ALA A 126 4.74 1.31 -5.65
CA ALA A 126 4.30 1.53 -7.01
C ALA A 126 5.42 1.23 -7.99
N LYS A 127 5.03 0.68 -9.14
CA LYS A 127 5.89 0.46 -10.30
C LYS A 127 5.25 1.08 -11.53
N GLY A 128 6.05 1.83 -12.30
CA GLY A 128 5.62 2.44 -13.55
C GLY A 128 4.86 3.76 -13.39
N LEU A 129 4.72 4.27 -12.17
CA LEU A 129 4.20 5.61 -11.90
C LEU A 129 5.34 6.64 -11.91
N SER A 130 5.07 7.83 -12.43
CA SER A 130 5.88 9.01 -12.19
C SER A 130 5.74 9.49 -10.74
N GLN A 131 6.70 10.28 -10.27
CA GLN A 131 6.67 10.83 -8.92
C GLN A 131 5.40 11.64 -8.64
N VAL A 132 4.93 12.42 -9.62
CA VAL A 132 3.74 13.26 -9.50
C VAL A 132 2.48 12.41 -9.33
N GLU A 133 2.33 11.35 -10.13
CA GLU A 133 1.18 10.43 -10.03
C GLU A 133 1.14 9.72 -8.68
N PHE A 134 2.30 9.27 -8.19
CA PHE A 134 2.38 8.60 -6.91
C PHE A 134 2.12 9.54 -5.74
N GLU A 135 2.66 10.75 -5.74
CA GLU A 135 2.33 11.74 -4.72
C GLU A 135 0.84 12.12 -4.73
N SER A 136 0.22 12.18 -5.90
CA SER A 136 -1.23 12.40 -6.02
C SER A 136 -2.03 11.26 -5.38
N LEU A 137 -1.62 10.00 -5.61
CA LEU A 137 -2.19 8.84 -4.93
C LEU A 137 -2.09 8.95 -3.42
N LEU A 138 -0.91 9.33 -2.91
CA LEU A 138 -0.70 9.47 -1.46
C LEU A 138 -1.61 10.55 -0.88
N LYS A 139 -1.80 11.68 -1.58
CA LYS A 139 -2.75 12.72 -1.16
C LYS A 139 -4.19 12.19 -1.08
N THR A 140 -4.65 11.41 -2.08
CA THR A 140 -5.98 10.79 -2.05
C THR A 140 -6.19 9.85 -0.87
N ILE A 141 -5.13 9.23 -0.35
CA ILE A 141 -5.23 8.32 0.80
C ILE A 141 -5.19 9.08 2.14
N ILE A 142 -4.57 10.26 2.17
CA ILE A 142 -4.38 11.08 3.38
C ILE A 142 -5.52 12.10 3.58
N GLN A 143 -6.29 12.41 2.54
CA GLN A 143 -7.40 13.38 2.55
C GLN A 143 -8.74 12.70 2.78
#